data_AF-A0A1Q6W9G9-F1
#
_entry.id   AF-A0A1Q6W9G9-F1
#
_cell.length_a   1.000
_cell.length_b   1.000
_cell.length_c   1.000
_cell.angle_alpha   90.00
_cell.angle_beta   90.00
_cell.angle_gamma   90.00
#
_symmetry.space_group_name_H-M   'P 1'
#
loop_
_entity.id
_entity.type
_entity.pdbx_description
1 polymer ?
#
loop_
_entity_poly.entity_id
_entity_poly.type
_entity_poly.pdbx_seq_one_letter_code
_entity_poly.pdbx_strand_id
1 'polypeptide(L)'
;MDAALARTLVEALQAEVNNGGFEQFFFNSAGDRTRETIEALSAIGAHHTASIVRRAAAKFPGGLPPEDHFARQRLLLDRVSPDSDAFSEEDAAFLEHREDLEALVSKYAG
;
A
#
# COMPACT_ATOMS: atom_id res chain seq x y z
N MET A 1 -15.13 7.10 5.32
CA MET A 1 -13.85 7.82 5.23
C MET A 1 -14.10 9.13 4.51
N ASP A 2 -13.48 10.23 4.94
CA ASP A 2 -13.56 11.52 4.23
C ASP A 2 -12.53 11.62 3.09
N ALA A 3 -12.74 12.56 2.17
CA ALA A 3 -11.90 12.70 0.98
C ALA A 3 -10.46 13.18 1.28
N ALA A 4 -10.25 13.94 2.36
CA ALA A 4 -8.91 14.40 2.73
C ALA A 4 -8.06 13.23 3.24
N LEU A 5 -8.63 12.37 4.09
CA LEU A 5 -7.97 11.16 4.55
C LEU A 5 -7.70 10.20 3.39
N ALA A 6 -8.67 9.98 2.49
CA ALA A 6 -8.49 9.14 1.31
C ALA A 6 -7.31 9.61 0.45
N ARG A 7 -7.24 10.92 0.20
CA ARG A 7 -6.13 11.56 -0.52
C ARG A 7 -4.80 11.30 0.15
N THR A 8 -4.67 11.59 1.44
CA THR A 8 -3.41 11.41 2.17
C THR A 8 -2.91 9.96 2.13
N LEU A 9 -3.80 8.97 2.30
CA LEU A 9 -3.43 7.56 2.28
C LEU A 9 -2.94 7.12 0.88
N VAL A 10 -3.60 7.58 -0.17
CA VAL A 10 -3.26 7.25 -1.56
C VAL A 10 -1.98 7.96 -2.01
N GLU A 11 -1.77 9.21 -1.60
CA GLU A 11 -0.53 9.95 -1.85
C GLU A 11 0.66 9.33 -1.11
N ALA A 12 0.49 8.93 0.16
CA ALA A 12 1.53 8.22 0.92
C ALA A 12 1.90 6.89 0.26
N LEU A 13 0.92 6.07 -0.13
CA LEU A 13 1.18 4.82 -0.86
C LEU A 13 2.01 5.07 -2.13
N GLN A 14 1.60 6.05 -2.95
CA GLN A 14 2.32 6.38 -4.18
C GLN A 14 3.74 6.86 -3.90
N ALA A 15 3.94 7.70 -2.89
CA ALA A 15 5.26 8.21 -2.54
C ALA A 15 6.21 7.08 -2.14
N GLU A 16 5.79 6.18 -1.25
CA GLU A 16 6.63 5.08 -0.78
C GLU A 16 6.92 4.06 -1.90
N VAL A 17 5.89 3.62 -2.62
CA VAL A 17 6.04 2.57 -3.65
C VAL A 17 6.85 3.08 -4.85
N ASN A 18 6.67 4.32 -5.27
CA ASN A 18 7.48 4.89 -6.36
C ASN A 18 8.93 5.15 -5.93
N ASN A 19 9.22 5.36 -4.64
CA ASN A 19 10.57 5.63 -4.15
C ASN A 19 11.36 4.37 -3.84
N GLY A 20 10.72 3.29 -3.36
CA GLY A 20 11.40 2.05 -3.03
C GLY A 20 10.49 0.85 -2.85
N GLY A 21 9.37 0.83 -3.59
CA GLY A 21 8.47 -0.30 -3.65
C GLY A 21 7.65 -0.54 -2.38
N PHE A 22 6.93 -1.65 -2.38
CA PHE A 22 6.15 -2.12 -1.25
C PHE A 22 7.02 -2.42 -0.02
N GLU A 23 8.30 -2.74 -0.21
CA GLU A 23 9.23 -2.86 0.90
C GLU A 23 9.33 -1.57 1.70
N GLN A 24 9.54 -0.43 1.02
CA GLN A 24 9.58 0.88 1.67
C GLN A 24 8.23 1.23 2.30
N PHE A 25 7.12 0.97 1.61
CA PHE A 25 5.77 1.18 2.15
C PHE A 25 5.54 0.43 3.47
N PHE A 26 5.88 -0.86 3.52
CA PHE A 26 5.71 -1.65 4.74
C PHE A 26 6.78 -1.38 5.80
N PHE A 27 7.96 -0.90 5.42
CA PHE A 27 8.99 -0.53 6.39
C PHE A 27 8.67 0.81 7.07
N ASN A 28 8.14 1.79 6.33
CA ASN A 28 7.85 3.13 6.81
C ASN A 28 6.47 3.23 7.48
N SER A 29 6.18 4.40 8.05
CA SER A 29 4.93 4.67 8.79
C SER A 29 3.67 4.62 7.92
N ALA A 30 3.79 4.78 6.60
CA ALA A 30 2.66 4.59 5.68
C ALA A 30 2.04 3.18 5.84
N GLY A 31 2.88 2.17 6.08
CA GLY A 31 2.45 0.79 6.33
C GLY A 31 1.60 0.61 7.60
N ASP A 32 1.65 1.54 8.55
CA ASP A 32 0.80 1.50 9.77
C ASP A 32 -0.69 1.54 9.40
N ARG A 33 -1.01 2.17 8.26
CA ARG A 33 -2.37 2.40 7.78
C ARG A 33 -2.75 1.47 6.63
N THR A 34 -2.07 0.34 6.45
CA THR A 34 -2.27 -0.57 5.29
C THR A 34 -3.74 -0.91 5.04
N ARG A 35 -4.50 -1.24 6.10
CA ARG A 35 -5.94 -1.57 5.98
C ARG A 35 -6.73 -0.39 5.43
N GLU A 36 -6.52 0.80 6.00
CA GLU A 36 -7.22 2.02 5.57
C GLU A 36 -6.81 2.44 4.16
N THR A 37 -5.56 2.23 3.77
CA THR A 37 -5.10 2.44 2.39
C THR A 37 -5.86 1.56 1.40
N ILE A 38 -6.07 0.27 1.73
CA ILE A 38 -6.86 -0.65 0.91
C ILE A 38 -8.33 -0.22 0.82
N GLU A 39 -8.91 0.20 1.95
CA GLU A 39 -10.27 0.74 2.01
C GLU A 39 -10.39 2.03 1.19
N ALA A 40 -9.37 2.88 1.23
CA ALA A 40 -9.34 4.13 0.50
C ALA A 40 -9.30 3.94 -1.01
N LEU A 41 -8.40 3.10 -1.49
CA LEU A 41 -8.35 2.71 -2.90
C LEU A 41 -9.68 2.13 -3.36
N SER A 42 -10.31 1.29 -2.53
CA SER A 42 -11.62 0.72 -2.85
C SER A 42 -12.73 1.78 -2.90
N ALA A 43 -12.71 2.77 -2.00
CA ALA A 43 -13.70 3.84 -1.93
C ALA A 43 -13.63 4.80 -3.11
N ILE A 44 -12.42 5.11 -3.60
CA ILE A 44 -12.22 5.98 -4.78
C ILE A 44 -12.43 5.24 -6.11
N GLY A 45 -12.66 3.92 -6.08
CA GLY A 45 -12.84 3.09 -7.27
C GLY A 45 -11.55 2.55 -7.90
N ALA A 46 -10.40 2.71 -7.23
CA ALA A 46 -9.10 2.16 -7.63
C ALA A 46 -8.99 0.68 -7.26
N HIS A 47 -9.89 -0.15 -7.82
CA HIS A 47 -10.02 -1.55 -7.46
C HIS A 47 -8.82 -2.40 -7.88
N HIS A 48 -8.19 -2.07 -9.01
CA HIS A 48 -6.98 -2.77 -9.45
C HIS A 48 -5.83 -2.52 -8.48
N THR A 49 -5.57 -1.26 -8.16
CA THR A 49 -4.54 -0.85 -7.19
C THR A 49 -4.82 -1.43 -5.81
N ALA A 50 -6.08 -1.41 -5.35
CA ALA A 50 -6.47 -2.05 -4.09
C ALA A 50 -6.14 -3.55 -4.07
N SER A 51 -6.31 -4.24 -5.20
CA SER A 51 -5.93 -5.65 -5.31
C SER A 51 -4.42 -5.86 -5.21
N ILE A 52 -3.60 -4.96 -5.75
CA ILE A 52 -2.13 -5.06 -5.66
C ILE A 52 -1.71 -4.94 -4.19
N VAL A 53 -2.18 -3.90 -3.48
CA VAL A 53 -1.85 -3.68 -2.07
C VAL A 53 -2.31 -4.86 -1.20
N ARG A 54 -3.49 -5.44 -1.50
CA ARG A 54 -3.96 -6.66 -0.80
C ARG A 54 -3.04 -7.86 -1.01
N ARG A 55 -2.53 -8.10 -2.23
CA ARG A 55 -1.60 -9.21 -2.48
C ARG A 55 -0.28 -9.00 -1.73
N ALA A 56 0.25 -7.78 -1.76
CA ALA A 56 1.46 -7.42 -1.02
C ALA A 56 1.25 -7.63 0.48
N ALA A 57 0.13 -7.13 1.05
CA ALA A 57 -0.20 -7.28 2.45
C ALA A 57 -0.44 -8.75 2.87
N ALA A 58 -0.97 -9.58 1.96
CA ALA A 58 -1.24 -11.00 2.22
C ALA A 58 0.04 -11.84 2.42
N LYS A 59 1.22 -11.30 2.08
CA LYS A 59 2.52 -11.95 2.34
C LYS A 59 2.87 -11.94 3.84
N PHE A 60 2.25 -11.07 4.63
CA PHE A 60 2.39 -11.10 6.08
C PHE A 60 1.56 -12.24 6.70
N PRO A 61 2.08 -12.93 7.73
CA PRO A 61 1.31 -13.88 8.51
C PRO A 61 -0.02 -13.30 9.00
N GLY A 62 -1.12 -14.01 8.73
CA GLY A 62 -2.48 -13.55 9.04
C GLY A 62 -3.13 -12.70 7.94
N GLY A 63 -2.44 -12.47 6.82
CA GLY A 63 -3.00 -11.84 5.63
C GLY A 63 -2.99 -10.30 5.62
N LEU A 64 -2.47 -9.68 6.69
CA LEU A 64 -2.27 -8.23 6.82
C LEU A 64 -1.02 -7.99 7.69
N PRO A 65 -0.27 -6.90 7.44
CA PRO A 65 0.82 -6.51 8.31
C PRO A 65 0.29 -6.02 9.69
N PRO A 66 1.08 -6.18 10.76
CA PRO A 66 0.78 -5.54 12.04
C PRO A 66 0.67 -4.01 11.91
N GLU A 67 -0.28 -3.41 12.63
CA GLU A 67 -0.38 -1.95 12.75
C GLU A 67 0.77 -1.37 13.59
N ASP A 68 1.29 -2.14 14.56
CA ASP A 68 2.48 -1.77 15.32
C ASP A 68 3.71 -1.71 14.40
N HIS A 69 4.30 -0.51 14.31
CA HIS A 69 5.41 -0.20 13.42
C HIS A 69 6.60 -1.13 13.61
N PHE A 70 7.05 -1.33 14.85
CA PHE A 70 8.24 -2.14 15.14
C PHE A 70 8.00 -3.62 14.91
N ALA A 71 6.81 -4.13 15.29
CA ALA A 71 6.43 -5.50 15.02
C ALA A 71 6.37 -5.78 13.51
N ARG A 72 5.82 -4.85 12.72
CA ARG A 72 5.77 -4.96 11.25
C ARG A 72 7.16 -4.92 10.64
N GLN A 73 8.01 -3.95 10.98
CA GLN A 73 9.38 -3.87 10.46
C GLN A 73 10.18 -5.13 10.75
N ARG A 74 10.12 -5.61 12.00
CA ARG A 74 10.80 -6.84 12.37
C ARG A 74 10.29 -8.03 11.56
N LEU A 75 8.98 -8.17 11.42
CA LEU A 75 8.38 -9.26 10.67
C LEU A 75 8.71 -9.18 9.18
N LEU A 76 8.74 -7.97 8.64
CA LEU A 76 9.14 -7.69 7.27
C LEU A 76 10.57 -8.19 7.03
N LEU A 77 11.53 -7.73 7.82
CA LEU A 77 12.94 -8.06 7.67
C LEU A 77 13.28 -9.52 8.02
N ASP A 78 12.68 -10.08 9.08
CA ASP A 78 13.05 -11.41 9.57
C ASP A 78 12.38 -12.54 8.77
N ARG A 79 11.23 -12.28 8.12
CA ARG A 79 10.39 -13.35 7.56
C ARG A 79 9.75 -13.09 6.21
N VAL A 80 9.27 -11.87 5.96
CA VAL A 80 8.48 -11.60 4.74
C VAL A 80 9.38 -11.27 3.56
N SER A 81 10.37 -10.40 3.76
CA SER A 81 11.31 -9.94 2.74
C SER A 81 12.75 -9.89 3.30
N PRO A 82 13.34 -11.04 3.69
CA PRO A 82 14.71 -11.07 4.21
C PRO A 82 15.76 -10.71 3.14
N ASP A 83 15.45 -10.97 1.86
CA ASP A 83 16.33 -10.74 0.72
C ASP A 83 15.91 -9.51 -0.12
N SER A 84 14.97 -8.71 0.39
CA SER A 84 14.47 -7.49 -0.24
C SER A 84 13.84 -7.65 -1.64
N ASP A 85 13.29 -8.82 -1.96
CA ASP A 85 12.73 -9.13 -3.28
C ASP A 85 11.26 -9.58 -3.23
N ALA A 86 10.69 -9.69 -2.03
CA ALA A 86 9.40 -10.35 -1.81
C ALA A 86 8.25 -9.70 -2.56
N PHE A 87 8.34 -8.43 -2.95
CA PHE A 87 7.24 -7.67 -3.56
C PHE A 87 7.46 -7.31 -5.04
N SER A 88 8.47 -7.90 -5.68
CA SER A 88 8.85 -7.56 -7.06
C SER A 88 7.69 -7.61 -8.07
N GLU A 89 6.77 -8.57 -7.93
CA GLU A 89 5.59 -8.69 -8.79
C GLU A 89 4.56 -7.59 -8.54
N GLU A 90 4.33 -7.21 -7.28
CA GLU A 90 3.41 -6.12 -6.92
C GLU A 90 3.97 -4.76 -7.27
N ASP A 91 5.27 -4.55 -7.11
CA ASP A 91 5.98 -3.34 -7.53
C ASP A 91 5.83 -3.16 -9.05
N ALA A 92 6.13 -4.20 -9.83
CA ALA A 92 5.96 -4.16 -11.28
C ALA A 92 4.51 -3.87 -11.67
N ALA A 93 3.53 -4.52 -11.05
CA ALA A 93 2.12 -4.29 -11.33
C ALA A 93 1.66 -2.87 -10.96
N PHE A 94 2.19 -2.28 -9.88
CA PHE A 94 1.84 -0.93 -9.46
C PHE A 94 2.35 0.12 -10.46
N LEU A 95 3.57 -0.08 -10.97
CA LEU A 95 4.22 0.81 -11.95
C LEU A 95 3.60 0.77 -13.35
N GLU A 96 2.67 -0.17 -13.61
CA GLU A 96 1.88 -0.15 -14.86
C GLU A 96 0.87 1.00 -14.89
N HIS A 97 0.59 1.66 -13.76
CA HIS A 97 -0.30 2.83 -13.65
C HIS A 97 -1.65 2.65 -14.38
N ARG A 98 -2.28 1.47 -14.22
CA ARG A 98 -3.55 1.15 -14.91
C ARG A 98 -4.73 2.03 -14.51
N GLU A 99 -4.64 2.66 -13.34
CA GLU A 99 -5.67 3.55 -12.80
C GLU A 99 -5.04 4.91 -12.50
N ASP A 100 -5.69 5.98 -12.95
CA ASP A 100 -5.30 7.35 -12.63
C ASP A 100 -5.77 7.70 -11.21
N LEU A 101 -4.91 7.43 -10.24
CA LEU A 101 -5.21 7.63 -8.81
C LEU A 101 -5.50 9.10 -8.49
N GLU A 102 -4.83 10.05 -9.16
CA GLU A 102 -5.05 11.48 -8.94
C GLU A 102 -6.44 11.91 -9.43
N ALA A 103 -6.84 11.46 -10.62
CA ALA A 103 -8.17 11.72 -11.15
C ALA A 103 -9.26 11.06 -10.29
N LEU A 104 -9.04 9.84 -9.81
CA LEU A 104 -9.99 9.13 -8.94
C LEU A 104 -10.15 9.82 -7.59
N VAL A 105 -9.05 10.23 -6.94
CA VAL A 105 -9.10 11.00 -5.68
C VAL A 105 -9.80 12.34 -5.88
N SER A 106 -9.52 13.04 -6.99
CA SER A 106 -10.15 14.33 -7.29
C SER A 106 -11.66 14.18 -7.50
N LYS A 107 -12.09 13.17 -8.27
CA LYS A 107 -13.50 12.84 -8.45
C LYS A 107 -14.20 12.47 -7.14
N TYR A 108 -13.51 11.80 -6.22
CA TYR A 108 -14.06 11.45 -4.91
C TYR A 108 -14.23 12.67 -3.99
N ALA A 109 -13.39 13.71 -4.16
CA ALA A 109 -13.42 14.92 -3.36
C ALA A 109 -14.50 15.94 -3.77
N GLY A 110 -15.02 15.87 -5.00
CA GLY A 110 -16.10 16.74 -5.51
C GLY A 110 -15.79 17.35 -6.86
#